data_AF-A0A1J3JG90-F1
#
_entry.id   AF-A0A1J3JG90-F1
#
_cell.length_a   1.000
_cell.length_b   1.000
_cell.length_c   1.000
_cell.angle_alpha   90.00
_cell.angle_beta   90.00
_cell.angle_gamma   90.00
#
_symmetry.space_group_name_H-M   'P 1'
#
loop_
_entity.id
_entity.type
_entity.pdbx_description
1 polymer ?
#
loop_
_entity_poly.entity_id
_entity_poly.type
_entity_poly.pdbx_seq_one_letter_code
_entity_poly.pdbx_strand_id
1 'polypeptide(L)'
;MQFYGCFRQASRQWFLKFSSVLLSLGFQKIHGDHTLFLSLSVTDTTYMAILVYVDDILISDFVVSLRDHFKLHDLGEMKYFLGLEIARAASGISVGQHKYVLELLRDSGLTGCKPSSIPMDPSNKLSSESGEPLPDAEVYRRLVGKLMYLTITRPDIAFTVSKQTMSILICSTDYSS
;
A
#
# COMPACT_ATOMS: atom_id res chain seq x y z
N MET A 1 15.90 27.10 -18.07
CA MET A 1 15.59 25.65 -18.09
C MET A 1 16.31 25.02 -16.90
N GLN A 2 15.56 24.49 -15.92
CA GLN A 2 15.91 23.46 -14.90
C GLN A 2 15.14 23.70 -13.58
N PHE A 3 13.87 23.31 -13.56
CA PHE A 3 13.00 23.28 -12.35
C PHE A 3 12.74 21.83 -11.87
N TYR A 4 13.66 20.90 -12.10
CA TYR A 4 13.43 19.47 -11.84
C TYR A 4 14.00 18.94 -10.50
N GLY A 5 14.70 19.78 -9.72
CA GLY A 5 15.30 19.37 -8.42
C GLY A 5 14.48 19.68 -7.17
N CYS A 6 13.55 20.65 -7.22
CA CYS A 6 12.88 21.19 -6.04
C CYS A 6 11.75 20.28 -5.50
N PHE A 7 11.13 19.48 -6.36
CA PHE A 7 9.89 18.77 -6.03
C PHE A 7 10.08 17.61 -5.04
N ARG A 8 11.19 16.86 -5.13
CA ARG A 8 11.50 15.77 -4.18
C ARG A 8 11.85 16.29 -2.78
N GLN A 9 12.38 17.50 -2.66
CA GLN A 9 12.63 18.11 -1.36
C GLN A 9 11.39 18.79 -0.79
N ALA A 10 10.47 19.28 -1.64
CA ALA A 10 9.27 19.98 -1.21
C ALA A 10 8.36 19.10 -0.32
N SER A 11 8.09 17.85 -0.71
CA SER A 11 7.26 16.94 0.10
C SER A 11 7.91 16.61 1.44
N ARG A 12 9.22 16.41 1.47
CA ARG A 12 9.97 16.19 2.73
C ARG A 12 9.95 17.41 3.64
N GLN A 13 10.15 18.61 3.10
CA GLN A 13 10.10 19.86 3.88
C GLN A 13 8.69 20.13 4.40
N TRP A 14 7.67 19.87 3.58
CA TRP A 14 6.28 19.93 4.00
C TRP A 14 6.00 18.95 5.15
N PHE A 15 6.43 17.69 5.04
CA PHE A 15 6.28 16.70 6.11
C PHE A 15 7.00 17.10 7.40
N LEU A 16 8.22 17.65 7.31
CA LEU A 16 8.96 18.14 8.49
C LEU A 16 8.21 19.28 9.18
N LYS A 17 7.67 20.23 8.40
CA LYS A 17 6.86 21.32 8.94
C LYS A 17 5.57 20.81 9.55
N PHE A 18 4.86 19.91 8.87
CA PHE A 18 3.64 19.26 9.34
C PHE A 18 3.89 18.53 10.68
N SER A 19 4.93 17.71 10.72
CA SER A 19 5.36 17.01 11.92
C SER A 19 5.69 17.97 13.06
N SER A 20 6.37 19.10 12.81
CA SER A 20 6.69 20.06 13.86
C SER A 20 5.44 20.71 14.47
N VAL A 21 4.44 20.99 13.64
CA VAL A 21 3.16 21.57 14.08
C VAL A 21 2.40 20.55 14.91
N LEU A 22 2.31 19.30 14.47
CA LEU A 22 1.66 18.23 15.24
C LEU A 22 2.29 18.03 16.62
N LEU A 23 3.62 17.99 16.69
CA LEU A 23 4.33 17.88 17.98
C LEU A 23 4.03 19.09 18.89
N SER A 24 3.95 20.30 18.33
CA SER A 24 3.59 21.50 19.11
C SER A 24 2.14 21.50 19.60
N LEU A 25 1.24 20.81 18.90
CA LEU A 25 -0.16 20.62 19.28
C LEU A 25 -0.35 19.47 20.29
N GLY A 26 0.73 18.83 20.74
CA GLY A 26 0.70 17.76 21.74
C GLY A 26 0.55 16.34 21.18
N PHE A 27 0.59 16.17 19.85
CA PHE A 27 0.65 14.83 19.27
C PHE A 27 2.03 14.20 19.50
N GLN A 28 2.05 12.86 19.61
CA GLN A 28 3.27 12.07 19.70
C GLN A 28 3.37 11.11 18.51
N LYS A 29 4.59 10.89 18.02
CA LYS A 29 4.85 9.89 16.98
C LYS A 29 4.89 8.49 17.59
N ILE A 30 4.38 7.52 16.86
CA ILE A 30 4.52 6.11 17.26
C ILE A 30 5.97 5.64 17.00
N HIS A 31 6.49 4.83 17.91
CA HIS A 31 7.86 4.29 17.81
C HIS A 31 8.09 3.40 16.58
N GLY A 32 7.05 2.71 16.10
CA GLY A 32 7.13 1.82 14.93
C GLY A 32 6.78 2.47 13.58
N ASP A 33 6.14 3.66 13.58
CA ASP A 33 5.75 4.33 12.35
C ASP A 33 5.86 5.85 12.49
N HIS A 34 6.81 6.44 11.75
CA HIS A 34 7.06 7.88 11.78
C HIS A 34 5.99 8.71 11.09
N THR A 35 5.08 8.07 10.35
CA THR A 35 3.97 8.72 9.65
C THR A 35 2.70 8.78 10.47
N LEU A 36 2.64 8.03 11.58
CA LEU A 36 1.48 7.95 12.46
C LEU A 36 1.70 8.77 13.73
N PHE A 37 0.76 9.69 13.97
CA PHE A 37 0.74 10.59 15.11
C PHE A 37 -0.50 10.30 15.95
N LEU A 38 -0.31 10.16 17.26
CA LEU A 38 -1.38 9.97 18.22
C LEU A 38 -1.46 11.16 19.16
N SER A 39 -2.67 11.62 19.45
CA SER A 39 -2.95 12.52 20.56
C SER A 39 -3.93 11.83 21.51
N LEU A 40 -3.59 11.86 22.80
CA LEU A 40 -4.45 11.41 23.86
C LEU A 40 -4.92 12.63 24.64
N SER A 41 -6.20 12.96 24.53
CA SER A 41 -6.78 13.96 25.42
C SER A 41 -7.04 13.32 26.79
N VAL A 42 -6.33 13.81 27.81
CA VAL A 42 -6.47 13.34 29.20
C VAL A 42 -7.83 13.70 29.78
N THR A 43 -8.51 14.71 29.24
CA THR A 43 -9.79 15.21 29.75
C THR A 43 -11.01 14.49 29.18
N ASP A 44 -10.97 14.01 27.93
CA ASP A 44 -12.16 13.49 27.23
C ASP A 44 -12.07 12.01 26.82
N THR A 45 -11.01 11.27 27.19
CA THR A 45 -10.80 9.88 26.76
C THR A 45 -10.90 9.68 25.24
N THR A 46 -10.64 10.73 24.47
CA THR A 46 -10.67 10.70 23.01
C THR A 46 -9.26 10.40 22.49
N TYR A 47 -9.19 9.35 21.68
CA TYR A 47 -7.98 8.96 20.96
C TYR A 47 -8.04 9.58 19.57
N MET A 48 -7.05 10.38 19.24
CA MET A 48 -6.91 10.93 17.90
C MET A 48 -5.72 10.30 17.21
N ALA A 49 -5.94 9.81 15.99
CA ALA A 49 -4.89 9.29 15.13
C ALA A 49 -4.82 10.11 13.83
N ILE A 50 -3.60 10.46 13.45
CA ILE A 50 -3.30 11.10 12.16
C ILE A 50 -2.25 10.26 11.45
N LEU A 51 -2.59 9.74 10.27
CA LEU A 51 -1.67 9.00 9.40
C LEU A 51 -1.36 9.85 8.18
N VAL A 52 -0.08 10.06 7.88
CA VAL A 52 0.38 10.87 6.74
C VAL A 52 1.02 9.97 5.69
N TYR A 53 0.40 9.83 4.53
CA TYR A 53 0.98 9.09 3.42
C TYR A 53 1.18 9.99 2.20
N VAL A 54 2.43 10.42 1.99
CA VAL A 54 2.84 11.27 0.85
C VAL A 54 1.93 12.50 0.70
N ASP A 55 0.93 12.44 -0.17
CA ASP A 55 -0.01 13.53 -0.47
C ASP A 55 -1.36 13.39 0.27
N ASP A 56 -1.63 12.24 0.88
CA ASP A 56 -2.88 11.92 1.58
C ASP A 56 -2.69 11.95 3.10
N ILE A 57 -3.68 12.52 3.83
CA ILE A 57 -3.69 12.54 5.29
C ILE A 57 -4.99 11.93 5.78
N LEU A 58 -4.86 10.93 6.65
CA LEU A 58 -5.97 10.32 7.36
C LEU A 58 -6.08 10.93 8.75
N ILE A 59 -7.27 11.38 9.14
CA ILE A 59 -7.51 12.00 10.45
C ILE A 59 -8.77 11.38 11.05
N SER A 60 -8.74 11.03 12.34
CA SER A 60 -9.96 10.70 13.10
C SER A 60 -10.52 11.93 13.81
N ASP A 61 -11.77 12.29 13.48
CA ASP A 61 -12.72 13.15 14.22
C ASP A 61 -12.38 14.60 14.61
N PHE A 62 -11.20 15.17 14.30
CA PHE A 62 -10.97 16.60 14.58
C PHE A 62 -10.15 17.29 13.48
N VAL A 63 -10.86 18.02 12.61
CA VAL A 63 -10.29 18.79 11.50
C VAL A 63 -10.08 20.27 11.86
N VAL A 64 -10.61 20.73 13.00
CA VAL A 64 -10.80 22.17 13.26
C VAL A 64 -9.48 22.90 13.54
N SER A 65 -8.55 22.34 14.31
CA SER A 65 -7.29 23.03 14.68
C SER A 65 -6.19 22.97 13.61
N LEU A 66 -6.27 22.01 12.69
CA LEU A 66 -5.27 21.80 11.64
C LEU A 66 -5.52 22.65 10.39
N ARG A 67 -6.77 23.05 10.13
CA ARG A 67 -7.15 23.91 8.99
C ARG A 67 -6.52 25.29 9.05
N ASP A 68 -6.23 25.80 10.24
CA ASP A 68 -5.60 27.11 10.42
C ASP A 68 -4.12 27.11 10.03
N HIS A 69 -3.47 25.95 10.13
CA HIS A 69 -2.04 25.80 9.83
C HIS A 69 -1.79 25.24 8.43
N PHE A 70 -2.74 24.48 7.88
CA PHE A 70 -2.63 23.80 6.60
C PHE A 70 -3.90 23.96 5.78
N LYS A 71 -3.75 24.24 4.48
CA LYS A 71 -4.85 24.16 3.50
C LYS A 71 -5.21 22.69 3.26
N LEU A 72 -5.99 22.12 4.16
CA LEU A 72 -6.49 20.76 4.05
C LEU A 72 -7.81 20.77 3.28
N HIS A 73 -7.87 20.02 2.19
CA HIS A 73 -9.12 19.74 1.51
C HIS A 73 -9.79 18.55 2.19
N ASP A 74 -11.00 18.76 2.69
CA ASP A 74 -11.78 17.68 3.26
C ASP A 74 -12.39 16.84 2.13
N LEU A 75 -11.93 15.60 1.99
CA LEU A 75 -12.42 14.65 0.99
C LEU A 75 -13.68 13.90 1.48
N GLY A 76 -14.15 14.19 2.70
CA GLY A 76 -15.29 13.53 3.32
C GLY A 76 -14.94 12.11 3.78
N GLU A 77 -15.96 11.25 3.82
CA GLU A 77 -15.78 9.86 4.23
C GLU A 77 -14.89 9.10 3.24
N MET A 78 -13.78 8.57 3.74
CA MET A 78 -12.79 7.87 2.93
C MET A 78 -13.36 6.58 2.32
N LYS A 79 -13.53 6.59 1.00
CA LYS A 79 -13.92 5.42 0.18
C LYS A 79 -12.73 4.72 -0.47
N TYR A 80 -11.63 5.45 -0.68
CA TYR A 80 -10.42 4.94 -1.31
C TYR A 80 -9.18 5.46 -0.58
N PHE A 81 -8.20 4.59 -0.33
CA PHE A 81 -6.90 4.94 0.23
C PHE A 81 -5.82 4.01 -0.31
N LEU A 82 -4.74 4.54 -0.87
CA LEU A 82 -3.65 3.75 -1.46
C LEU A 82 -4.06 2.79 -2.59
N GLY A 83 -5.24 2.95 -3.20
CA GLY A 83 -5.80 1.97 -4.14
C GLY A 83 -6.59 0.84 -3.49
N LEU A 84 -6.78 0.90 -2.16
CA LEU A 84 -7.73 0.08 -1.41
C LEU A 84 -9.10 0.74 -1.41
N GLU A 85 -10.12 -0.06 -1.64
CA GLU A 85 -11.54 0.28 -1.49
C GLU A 85 -11.95 0.06 -0.04
N ILE A 86 -12.58 1.06 0.56
CA ILE A 86 -13.01 1.00 1.96
C ILE A 86 -14.52 1.18 1.98
N ALA A 87 -15.22 0.11 2.34
CA ALA A 87 -16.66 0.10 2.49
C ALA A 87 -17.02 -0.04 3.97
N ARG A 88 -17.76 0.94 4.48
CA ARG A 88 -18.19 1.03 5.88
C ARG A 88 -19.66 0.62 5.96
N ALA A 89 -19.96 -0.29 6.87
CA ALA A 89 -21.30 -0.74 7.19
C ALA A 89 -21.52 -0.69 8.71
N ALA A 90 -22.77 -0.76 9.16
CA ALA A 90 -23.07 -0.85 10.60
C ALA A 90 -22.39 -2.06 11.27
N SER A 91 -22.08 -3.10 10.49
CA SER A 91 -21.36 -4.30 10.94
C SER A 91 -19.84 -4.14 11.01
N GLY A 92 -19.27 -3.03 10.52
CA GLY A 92 -17.83 -2.76 10.55
C GLY A 92 -17.28 -2.20 9.24
N ILE A 93 -15.96 -2.25 9.11
CA ILE A 93 -15.22 -1.74 7.94
C ILE A 93 -14.71 -2.93 7.13
N SER A 94 -15.00 -2.93 5.84
CA SER A 94 -14.49 -3.89 4.87
C SER A 94 -13.51 -3.20 3.92
N VAL A 95 -12.40 -3.88 3.63
CA VAL A 95 -11.34 -3.37 2.75
C VAL A 95 -11.22 -4.31 1.56
N GLY A 96 -11.24 -3.76 0.35
CA GLY A 96 -11.21 -4.50 -0.91
C GLY A 96 -10.25 -3.90 -1.92
N GLN A 97 -9.99 -4.65 -2.99
CA GLN A 97 -9.14 -4.25 -4.12
C GLN A 97 -9.80 -4.66 -5.44
N HIS A 98 -11.13 -4.63 -5.55
CA HIS A 98 -11.84 -5.23 -6.67
C HIS A 98 -11.46 -4.57 -8.00
N LYS A 99 -11.41 -3.23 -8.02
CA LYS A 99 -10.93 -2.47 -9.19
C LYS A 99 -9.51 -2.86 -9.60
N TYR A 100 -8.61 -3.03 -8.64
CA TYR A 100 -7.22 -3.42 -8.90
C TYR A 100 -7.12 -4.84 -9.48
N VAL A 101 -7.91 -5.79 -8.96
CA VAL A 101 -7.99 -7.16 -9.51
C VAL A 101 -8.45 -7.13 -10.97
N LEU A 102 -9.48 -6.34 -11.29
CA LEU A 102 -9.99 -6.22 -12.66
C LEU A 102 -8.96 -5.64 -13.62
N GLU A 103 -8.26 -4.58 -13.20
CA GLU A 103 -7.18 -3.99 -13.99
C GLU A 103 -6.02 -4.98 -14.20
N LEU A 104 -5.64 -5.72 -13.16
CA LEU A 104 -4.61 -6.76 -13.24
C LEU A 104 -5.00 -7.89 -14.21
N LEU A 105 -6.25 -8.35 -14.15
CA LEU A 105 -6.77 -9.37 -15.08
C LEU A 105 -6.80 -8.86 -16.52
N ARG A 106 -7.14 -7.59 -16.73
CA ARG A 106 -7.12 -6.97 -18.06
C ARG A 106 -5.70 -6.85 -18.60
N ASP A 107 -4.76 -6.38 -17.78
CA ASP A 107 -3.36 -6.21 -18.15
C ASP A 107 -2.64 -7.54 -18.45
N SER A 108 -3.09 -8.63 -17.82
CA SER A 108 -2.57 -9.98 -18.05
C SER A 108 -3.32 -10.76 -19.14
N GLY A 109 -4.40 -10.21 -19.69
CA GLY A 109 -5.24 -10.88 -20.68
C GLY A 109 -6.11 -12.02 -20.12
N LEU A 110 -6.33 -12.06 -18.81
CA LEU A 110 -7.02 -13.13 -18.07
C LEU A 110 -8.48 -12.78 -17.70
N THR A 111 -9.07 -11.75 -18.32
CA THR A 111 -10.42 -11.25 -17.98
C THR A 111 -11.54 -12.30 -18.12
N GLY A 112 -11.35 -13.32 -18.96
CA GLY A 112 -12.30 -14.42 -19.17
C GLY A 112 -11.98 -15.72 -18.44
N CYS A 113 -10.95 -15.74 -17.58
CA CYS A 113 -10.53 -16.95 -16.90
C CYS A 113 -11.55 -17.40 -15.85
N LYS A 114 -11.77 -18.72 -15.75
CA LYS A 114 -12.64 -19.30 -14.72
C LYS A 114 -12.01 -19.11 -13.34
N PRO A 115 -12.81 -18.76 -12.31
CA PRO A 115 -12.30 -18.69 -10.96
C PRO A 115 -11.83 -20.07 -10.51
N SER A 116 -10.61 -20.14 -9.98
CA SER A 116 -10.08 -21.34 -9.33
C SER A 116 -10.18 -21.19 -7.82
N SER A 117 -10.68 -22.22 -7.14
CA SER A 117 -10.64 -22.30 -5.67
C SER A 117 -9.26 -22.66 -5.14
N ILE A 118 -8.39 -23.19 -6.00
CA ILE A 118 -7.03 -23.61 -5.65
C ILE A 118 -6.06 -22.65 -6.36
N PRO A 119 -5.34 -21.79 -5.62
CA PRO A 119 -4.45 -20.81 -6.23
C PRO A 119 -3.18 -21.42 -6.82
N MET A 120 -2.74 -22.57 -6.29
CA MET A 120 -1.64 -23.37 -6.84
C MET A 120 -1.66 -24.78 -6.26
N ASP A 121 -1.28 -25.78 -7.04
CA ASP A 121 -1.04 -27.14 -6.54
C ASP A 121 0.23 -27.17 -5.66
N PRO A 122 0.13 -27.53 -4.37
CA PRO A 122 1.28 -27.60 -3.46
C PRO A 122 2.37 -28.57 -3.93
N SER A 123 1.98 -29.65 -4.62
CA SER A 123 2.86 -30.71 -5.10
C SER A 123 3.69 -30.29 -6.32
N ASN A 124 3.35 -29.16 -6.95
CA ASN A 124 4.05 -28.66 -8.11
C ASN A 124 5.45 -28.17 -7.70
N LYS A 125 6.49 -28.87 -8.16
CA LYS A 125 7.89 -28.51 -7.93
C LYS A 125 8.32 -27.56 -9.05
N LEU A 126 8.48 -26.29 -8.72
CA LEU A 126 9.11 -25.33 -9.62
C LEU A 126 10.60 -25.70 -9.70
N SER A 127 11.09 -26.15 -10.85
CA SER A 127 12.53 -26.31 -11.09
C SER A 127 13.03 -25.18 -11.98
N SER A 128 14.24 -24.69 -11.71
CA SER A 128 14.94 -23.69 -12.53
C SER A 128 15.23 -24.18 -13.95
N GLU A 129 15.20 -25.50 -14.15
CA GLU A 129 15.47 -26.19 -15.41
C GLU A 129 14.19 -26.48 -16.21
N SER A 130 13.01 -26.20 -15.64
CA SER A 130 11.72 -26.47 -16.30
C SER A 130 11.14 -25.21 -16.94
N GLY A 131 10.99 -25.24 -18.27
CA GLY A 131 10.31 -24.21 -19.05
C GLY A 131 11.24 -23.41 -19.96
N GLU A 132 10.63 -22.62 -20.83
CA GLU A 132 11.35 -21.70 -21.70
C GLU A 132 11.84 -20.48 -20.90
N PRO A 133 13.11 -20.05 -21.07
CA PRO A 133 13.61 -18.85 -20.42
C PRO A 133 12.75 -17.66 -20.83
N LEU A 134 12.30 -16.90 -19.84
CA LEU A 134 11.51 -15.69 -20.07
C LEU A 134 12.37 -14.67 -20.83
N PRO A 135 11.89 -14.14 -21.98
CA PRO A 135 12.65 -13.19 -22.78
C PRO A 135 12.83 -11.83 -22.08
N ASP A 136 11.96 -11.50 -21.13
CA ASP A 136 12.06 -10.28 -20.32
C ASP A 136 11.72 -10.56 -18.84
N ALA A 137 12.72 -10.48 -17.98
CA ALA A 137 12.57 -10.64 -16.54
C ALA A 137 11.80 -9.48 -15.88
N GLU A 138 11.73 -8.29 -16.52
CA GLU A 138 11.01 -7.14 -15.99
C GLU A 138 9.50 -7.37 -15.99
N VAL A 139 8.95 -7.98 -17.04
CA VAL A 139 7.53 -8.33 -17.12
C VAL A 139 7.12 -9.24 -15.96
N TYR A 140 7.94 -10.24 -15.66
CA TYR A 140 7.69 -11.17 -14.58
C TYR A 140 7.81 -10.50 -13.20
N ARG A 141 8.88 -9.72 -12.96
CA ARG A 141 9.04 -8.94 -11.72
C ARG A 141 7.87 -7.98 -11.49
N ARG A 142 7.39 -7.32 -12.54
CA ARG A 142 6.23 -6.42 -12.48
C ARG A 142 4.97 -7.18 -12.09
N LEU A 143 4.74 -8.36 -12.68
CA LEU A 143 3.59 -9.20 -12.36
C LEU A 143 3.64 -9.68 -10.90
N VAL A 144 4.80 -10.17 -10.44
CA VAL A 144 5.00 -10.60 -9.05
C VAL A 144 4.79 -9.43 -8.08
N GLY A 145 5.29 -8.23 -8.40
CA GLY A 145 5.02 -7.03 -7.61
C GLY A 145 3.53 -6.70 -7.50
N LYS A 146 2.78 -6.83 -8.61
CA LYS A 146 1.32 -6.64 -8.60
C LYS A 146 0.60 -7.70 -7.75
N LEU A 147 1.03 -8.96 -7.85
CA LEU A 147 0.47 -10.06 -7.06
C LEU A 147 0.78 -9.92 -5.57
N MET A 148 1.99 -9.48 -5.20
CA MET A 148 2.36 -9.18 -3.82
C MET A 148 1.45 -8.10 -3.24
N TYR A 149 1.19 -7.03 -3.98
CA TYR A 149 0.29 -5.98 -3.53
C TYR A 149 -1.16 -6.48 -3.33
N LEU A 150 -1.59 -7.50 -4.10
CA LEU A 150 -2.89 -8.13 -3.94
C LEU A 150 -3.01 -8.96 -2.63
N THR A 151 -1.90 -9.47 -2.10
CA THR A 151 -1.89 -10.28 -0.87
C THR A 151 -2.37 -9.50 0.37
N ILE A 152 -2.37 -8.16 0.30
CA ILE A 152 -2.89 -7.27 1.35
C ILE A 152 -4.36 -7.56 1.66
N THR A 153 -5.18 -7.82 0.63
CA THR A 153 -6.62 -8.15 0.81
C THR A 153 -6.94 -9.63 0.56
N ARG A 154 -6.03 -10.37 -0.08
CA ARG A 154 -6.18 -11.80 -0.42
C ARG A 154 -5.03 -12.63 0.16
N PRO A 155 -5.03 -12.91 1.48
CA PRO A 155 -3.97 -13.70 2.11
C PRO A 155 -3.93 -15.16 1.62
N ASP A 156 -5.02 -15.65 1.04
CA ASP A 156 -5.14 -17.01 0.48
C ASP A 156 -4.19 -17.28 -0.69
N ILE A 157 -3.79 -16.26 -1.45
CA ILE A 157 -2.80 -16.40 -2.53
C ILE A 157 -1.36 -16.17 -2.06
N ALA A 158 -1.14 -15.73 -0.81
CA ALA A 158 0.18 -15.31 -0.33
C ALA A 158 1.23 -16.43 -0.43
N PHE A 159 0.82 -17.68 -0.17
CA PHE A 159 1.71 -18.84 -0.31
C PHE A 159 2.19 -19.01 -1.76
N THR A 160 1.28 -18.92 -2.73
CA THR A 160 1.59 -19.04 -4.15
C THR A 160 2.56 -17.95 -4.61
N VAL A 161 2.27 -16.71 -4.24
CA VAL A 161 3.11 -15.56 -4.61
C VAL A 161 4.50 -15.67 -3.97
N SER A 162 4.58 -16.08 -2.70
CA SER A 162 5.85 -16.29 -2.00
C SER A 162 6.71 -17.36 -2.67
N LYS A 163 6.13 -18.51 -3.02
CA LYS A 163 6.84 -19.59 -3.70
C LYS A 163 7.34 -19.18 -5.09
N GLN A 164 6.54 -18.43 -5.86
CA GLN A 164 6.96 -17.85 -7.16
C GLN A 164 8.07 -16.80 -7.00
N THR A 165 8.03 -16.00 -5.93
CA THR A 165 9.07 -15.02 -5.64
C THR A 165 10.39 -15.69 -5.30
N MET A 166 10.37 -16.74 -4.47
CA MET A 166 11.59 -17.48 -4.11
C MET A 166 12.28 -18.11 -5.33
N SER A 167 11.53 -18.62 -6.31
CA SER A 167 12.12 -19.14 -7.55
C SER A 167 12.89 -18.07 -8.35
N ILE A 168 12.51 -16.78 -8.28
CA ILE A 168 13.26 -15.70 -8.92
C ILE A 168 14.60 -15.48 -8.23
N LEU A 169 14.60 -15.42 -6.89
CA LEU A 169 15.82 -15.16 -6.12
C LEU A 169 16.88 -16.22 -6.39
N ILE A 170 16.47 -17.49 -6.51
CA ILE A 170 17.35 -18.61 -6.85
C ILE A 170 17.85 -18.51 -8.31
N CYS A 171 16.98 -18.19 -9.27
CA CYS A 171 17.39 -18.02 -10.68
C CYS A 171 18.33 -16.81 -10.88
N SER A 172 18.19 -15.75 -10.08
CA SER A 172 19.03 -14.55 -10.16
C SER A 172 20.45 -14.77 -9.62
N THR A 173 20.61 -15.69 -8.66
CA THR A 173 21.92 -16.05 -8.11
C THR A 173 22.75 -16.92 -9.06
N ASP A 174 22.10 -17.72 -9.91
CA ASP A 174 22.79 -18.62 -10.84
C ASP A 174 23.29 -17.91 -12.11
N TYR A 175 22.74 -16.75 -12.46
CA TYR A 175 23.20 -15.90 -13.58
C TYR A 175 24.37 -14.97 -13.23
N SER A 176 24.89 -15.01 -12.01
CA SER A 176 25.96 -14.13 -11.51
C SER A 176 27.32 -14.83 -11.32
N SER A 177 27.55 -15.99 -11.94
CA SER A 177 28.83 -16.73 -11.90
C SER A 177 29.48 -16.81 -13.28
#